data_AF-A0A645HW64-F1
#
_entry.id   AF-A0A645HW64-F1
#
_cell.length_a   1.000
_cell.length_b   1.000
_cell.length_c   1.000
_cell.angle_alpha   90.00
_cell.angle_beta   90.00
_cell.angle_gamma   90.00
#
_symmetry.space_group_name_H-M   'P 1'
#
loop_
_entity.id
_entity.type
_entity.pdbx_description
1 polymer ?
#
loop_
_entity_poly.entity_id
_entity_poly.type
_entity_poly.pdbx_seq_one_letter_code
_entity_poly.pdbx_strand_id
1 'polypeptide(L)' 'MHCLPVRRNMIVTDEVIESPQSIVIPEAANREISAQVVIKRLLENNK' A
#
# COMPACT_ATOMS: atom_id res chain seq x y z
N MET A 1 6.66 -2.29 -6.38
CA MET A 1 5.41 -1.78 -5.77
C MET A 1 4.24 -2.50 -6.43
N HIS A 2 3.27 -2.94 -5.64
CA HIS A 2 2.03 -3.57 -6.11
C HIS A 2 1.03 -3.61 -4.96
N CYS A 3 -0.20 -3.16 -5.20
CA CYS A 3 -1.26 -3.18 -4.20
C CYS A 3 -1.75 -4.61 -3.91
N LEU A 4 -2.15 -4.91 -2.67
CA LEU A 4 -2.65 -6.24 -2.32
C LEU A 4 -4.17 -6.38 -2.60
N PRO A 5 -4.67 -7.61 -2.85
CA PRO A 5 -3.93 -8.87 -2.93
C PRO A 5 -3.24 -9.09 -4.29
N VAL A 6 -2.07 -9.71 -4.28
CA VAL A 6 -1.34 -10.13 -5.49
C VAL A 6 -1.20 -11.65 -5.53
N ARG A 7 -1.32 -12.24 -6.72
CA ARG A 7 -1.14 -13.69 -6.93
C ARG A 7 0.34 -13.99 -7.20
N ARG A 8 0.98 -14.66 -6.24
CA ARG A 8 2.35 -15.16 -6.34
C ARG A 8 2.48 -16.15 -7.50
N ASN A 9 3.63 -16.12 -8.17
CA ASN A 9 3.99 -17.00 -9.30
C ASN A 9 3.01 -16.96 -10.49
N MET A 10 2.18 -15.91 -10.56
CA MET A 10 1.33 -15.59 -11.71
C MET A 10 1.58 -14.15 -12.17
N ILE A 11 1.48 -13.18 -11.25
CA ILE A 11 1.66 -11.75 -11.55
C ILE A 11 3.06 -11.28 -11.14
N VAL A 12 3.57 -11.79 -10.03
CA VAL A 12 4.91 -11.50 -9.52
C VAL A 12 5.52 -12.78 -8.98
N THR A 13 6.83 -12.97 -9.17
CA THR A 13 7.56 -14.12 -8.63
C THR A 13 7.80 -13.94 -7.12
N ASP A 14 7.99 -15.05 -6.40
CA ASP A 14 8.33 -15.01 -4.98
C ASP A 14 9.66 -14.29 -4.72
N GLU A 15 10.65 -14.48 -5.59
CA GLU A 15 11.96 -13.80 -5.48
C GLU A 15 11.82 -12.27 -5.51
N VAL A 16 10.89 -11.74 -6.30
CA VAL A 16 10.68 -10.29 -6.41
C VAL A 16 9.87 -9.76 -5.23
N ILE A 17 8.78 -10.45 -4.84
CA ILE A 17 7.89 -9.96 -3.77
C ILE A 17 8.52 -10.04 -2.37
N GLU A 18 9.43 -11.00 -2.14
CA GLU A 18 10.17 -11.16 -0.89
C GLU A 18 11.56 -10.51 -0.93
N SER A 19 11.97 -9.91 -2.06
CA SER A 19 13.28 -9.25 -2.17
C SER A 19 13.39 -8.05 -1.21
N PRO A 20 14.62 -7.68 -0.79
CA PRO A 20 14.86 -6.43 -0.06
C PRO A 20 14.39 -5.15 -0.77
N GLN A 21 14.21 -5.21 -2.09
CA GLN A 21 13.70 -4.12 -2.93
C GLN A 21 12.16 -4.06 -2.95
N SER A 22 11.48 -5.07 -2.42
CA SER A 22 10.04 -5.10 -2.28
C SER A 22 9.59 -4.19 -1.15
N ILE A 23 8.59 -3.35 -1.45
CA ILE A 23 7.98 -2.44 -0.48
C ILE A 23 6.48 -2.67 -0.33
N VAL A 24 5.98 -3.84 -0.73
CA VAL A 24 4.53 -4.16 -0.71
C VAL A 24 3.93 -4.13 0.70
N ILE A 25 4.71 -4.48 1.73
CA ILE A 25 4.27 -4.41 3.13
C ILE A 25 4.23 -2.95 3.64
N PRO A 26 5.29 -2.14 3.52
CA PRO A 26 5.21 -0.70 3.77
C PRO A 26 4.13 0.02 2.96
N GLU A 27 3.93 -0.34 1.69
CA GLU A 27 2.88 0.19 0.82
C GLU A 27 1.49 -0.07 1.38
N ALA A 28 1.23 -1.30 1.85
CA ALA A 28 -0.03 -1.65 2.49
C ALA A 28 -0.25 -0.88 3.81
N ALA A 29 0.78 -0.73 4.65
CA ALA A 29 0.70 0.07 5.88
C ALA A 29 0.41 1.55 5.60
N ASN A 30 1.02 2.12 4.55
CA ASN A 30 0.78 3.50 4.15
C ASN A 30 -0.67 3.78 3.75
N ARG A 31 -1.49 2.76 3.46
CA ARG A 31 -2.94 2.93 3.21
C ARG A 31 -3.67 3.49 4.42
N GLU A 32 -3.31 3.06 5.64
CA GLU A 32 -3.94 3.53 6.88
C GLU A 32 -3.65 5.02 7.09
N ILE A 33 -2.37 5.39 7.04
CA ILE A 33 -1.90 6.77 7.22
C ILE A 33 -2.49 7.67 6.14
N SER A 34 -2.48 7.22 4.88
CA SER A 34 -3.07 7.98 3.77
C SER A 34 -4.57 8.22 3.97
N ALA A 35 -5.31 7.20 4.41
CA ALA A 35 -6.74 7.33 4.68
C ALA A 35 -7.02 8.32 5.82
N GLN A 36 -6.23 8.28 6.91
CA GLN A 36 -6.35 9.23 8.01
C GLN A 36 -6.17 10.67 7.53
N VAL A 37 -5.15 10.94 6.70
CA VAL A 37 -4.89 12.28 6.16
C VAL A 37 -6.02 12.74 5.24
N VAL A 38 -6.52 11.86 4.37
CA VAL A 38 -7.64 12.19 3.48
C VAL A 38 -8.88 12.55 4.30
N ILE A 39 -9.23 11.73 5.28
CA ILE A 39 -10.39 11.97 6.15
C ILE A 39 -10.21 13.29 6.92
N LYS A 40 -9.03 13.54 7.48
CA LYS A 40 -8.73 14.80 8.17
C LYS A 40 -8.97 16.01 7.27
N ARG A 41 -8.44 16.00 6.04
CA ARG A 41 -8.61 17.11 5.09
C ARG A 41 -10.06 17.32 4.68
N LEU A 42 -10.84 16.24 4.52
CA LEU A 42 -12.27 16.35 4.25
C LEU A 42 -13.00 17.03 5.41
N LEU A 43 -12.65 16.73 6.66
CA LEU A 43 -13.25 17.36 7.84
C LEU A 43 -12.82 18.82 8.01
N GLU A 44 -11.57 19.16 7.68
CA GLU A 44 -11.06 20.53 7.72
C GLU A 44 -11.69 21.42 6.65
N ASN A 45 -11.95 20.88 5.44
CA ASN A 45 -12.56 21.62 4.33
C ASN A 45 -14.09 21.77 4.42
N ASN A 46 -14.76 21.08 5.36
CA ASN A 46 -16.19 21.21 5.63
C ASN A 46 -16.50 22.22 6.76
N LYS A 47 -15.49 22.94 7.24
CA LYS A 47 -15.63 24.12 8.09
C LYS A 47 -15.52 25.39 7.25
#